data_AF-K2PTK2-F1
#
_entry.id   AF-K2PTK2-F1
#
_cell.length_a   1.000
_cell.length_b   1.000
_cell.length_c   1.000
_cell.angle_alpha   90.00
_cell.angle_beta   90.00
_cell.angle_gamma   90.00
#
_symmetry.space_group_name_H-M   'P 1'
#
loop_
_entity.id
_entity.type
_entity.pdbx_description
1 polymer ?
#
loop_
_entity_poly.entity_id
_entity_poly.type
_entity_poly.pdbx_seq_one_letter_code
_entity_poly.pdbx_strand_id
1 'polypeptide(L)'
;MEIFTIIGWIGAVVYVTAYLLLVLKKISSDGWLYHLLNFFGAVCLIANGVVLADFPNVAVNAIWAAIAVFAIVRIVFFFRG
;
A
#
# COMPACT_ATOMS: atom_id res chain seq x y z
N MET A 1 10.67 6.13 -20.95
CA MET A 1 9.51 5.84 -20.08
C MET A 1 9.46 6.90 -19.01
N GLU A 2 8.32 7.53 -18.80
CA GLU A 2 8.13 8.51 -17.72
C GLU A 2 8.44 7.86 -16.36
N ILE A 3 9.26 8.50 -15.53
CA ILE A 3 9.70 8.00 -14.22
C ILE A 3 8.52 7.57 -13.32
N PHE A 4 7.42 8.31 -13.39
CA PHE A 4 6.19 8.03 -12.65
C PHE A 4 5.49 6.74 -13.10
N THR A 5 5.62 6.35 -14.37
CA THR A 5 5.08 5.07 -14.86
C THR A 5 5.84 3.90 -14.26
N ILE A 6 7.17 4.01 -14.16
CA ILE A 6 8.00 2.99 -13.51
C ILE A 6 7.62 2.89 -12.02
N ILE A 7 7.47 4.02 -11.33
CA ILE A 7 7.02 4.07 -9.94
C ILE A 7 5.64 3.40 -9.78
N GLY A 8 4.69 3.70 -10.68
CA GLY A 8 3.36 3.08 -10.66
C GLY A 8 3.42 1.56 -10.76
N TRP A 9 4.21 1.03 -11.69
CA TRP A 9 4.40 -0.42 -11.83
C TRP A 9 5.11 -1.06 -10.64
N ILE A 10 6.09 -0.39 -10.03
CA ILE A 10 6.70 -0.84 -8.77
C ILE A 10 5.63 -0.93 -7.68
N GLY A 11 4.78 0.10 -7.55
CA GLY A 11 3.65 0.11 -6.62
C GLY A 11 2.68 -1.05 -6.83
N ALA A 12 2.32 -1.31 -8.08
CA ALA A 12 1.46 -2.44 -8.45
C ALA A 12 2.09 -3.80 -8.07
N VAL A 13 3.38 -4.00 -8.36
CA VAL A 13 4.11 -5.22 -7.97
C VAL A 13 4.15 -5.37 -6.46
N VAL A 14 4.39 -4.29 -5.70
CA VAL A 14 4.36 -4.31 -4.23
C VAL A 14 2.98 -4.71 -3.71
N TYR A 15 1.89 -4.14 -4.24
CA TYR A 15 0.52 -4.52 -3.85
C TYR A 15 0.21 -6.00 -4.11
N VAL A 16 0.52 -6.48 -5.31
CA VAL A 16 0.30 -7.88 -5.69
C VAL A 16 1.14 -8.80 -4.83
N THR A 17 2.38 -8.43 -4.52
CA THR A 17 3.27 -9.21 -3.63
C THR A 17 2.73 -9.24 -2.21
N ALA A 18 2.23 -8.11 -1.68
CA ALA A 18 1.61 -8.05 -0.36
C ALA A 18 0.40 -8.99 -0.26
N TYR A 19 -0.48 -8.96 -1.27
CA TYR A 19 -1.64 -9.84 -1.33
C TYR A 19 -1.24 -11.31 -1.50
N LEU A 20 -0.26 -11.60 -2.34
CA LEU A 20 0.27 -12.96 -2.52
C LEU A 20 0.82 -13.51 -1.21
N LEU A 21 1.64 -12.75 -0.50
CA LEU A 21 2.19 -13.15 0.79
C LEU A 21 1.09 -13.37 1.84
N LEU A 22 0.03 -12.56 1.82
CA LEU A 22 -1.14 -12.72 2.69
C LEU A 22 -1.88 -14.04 2.41
N VAL A 23 -2.21 -14.32 1.14
CA VAL A 23 -2.93 -15.54 0.74
C VAL A 23 -2.09 -16.80 0.99
N LEU A 24 -0.77 -16.70 0.81
CA LEU A 24 0.19 -17.76 1.17
C LEU A 24 0.39 -17.91 2.69
N LYS A 25 -0.29 -17.11 3.52
CA LYS A 25 -0.16 -17.10 4.98
C LYS A 25 1.27 -16.85 5.47
N LYS A 26 2.11 -16.20 4.65
CA LYS A 26 3.48 -15.80 5.03
C LYS A 26 3.51 -14.52 5.85
N ILE A 27 2.51 -13.67 5.64
CA ILE A 27 2.20 -12.51 6.47
C ILE A 27 0.72 -12.57 6.83
N SER A 28 0.33 -11.84 7.86
CA SER A 28 -1.05 -11.79 8.34
C SER A 28 -1.64 -10.39 8.20
N SER A 29 -2.96 -10.32 8.04
CA SER A 29 -3.70 -9.05 7.90
C SER A 29 -3.77 -8.24 9.19
N ASP A 30 -3.38 -8.81 10.33
CA ASP A 30 -3.17 -8.12 11.61
C ASP A 30 -1.69 -7.78 11.86
N GLY A 31 -0.81 -8.13 10.92
CA GLY A 31 0.63 -7.87 11.01
C GLY A 31 1.01 -6.52 10.38
N TRP A 32 1.93 -5.80 11.03
CA TRP A 32 2.39 -4.48 10.56
C TRP A 32 3.01 -4.53 9.15
N LEU A 33 3.67 -5.64 8.78
CA LEU A 33 4.33 -5.80 7.49
C LEU A 33 3.34 -5.77 6.31
N TYR A 34 2.16 -6.38 6.46
CA TYR A 34 1.13 -6.34 5.42
C TYR A 34 0.65 -4.91 5.16
N HIS A 35 0.36 -4.17 6.22
CA HIS A 35 -0.04 -2.77 6.11
C HIS A 35 1.07 -1.88 5.56
N LEU A 36 2.33 -2.13 5.95
CA LEU A 36 3.46 -1.37 5.43
C LEU A 36 3.63 -1.54 3.92
N LEU A 37 3.52 -2.78 3.41
CA LEU A 37 3.61 -3.03 1.97
C LEU A 37 2.44 -2.36 1.22
N ASN A 38 1.22 -2.45 1.74
CA ASN A 38 0.07 -1.75 1.15
C ASN A 38 0.25 -0.22 1.15
N PHE A 39 0.85 0.35 2.21
CA PHE A 39 1.15 1.78 2.26
C PHE A 39 2.14 2.19 1.16
N PHE A 40 3.24 1.47 0.99
CA PHE A 40 4.21 1.77 -0.08
C PHE A 40 3.61 1.59 -1.49
N GLY A 41 2.82 0.53 -1.70
CA GLY A 41 2.07 0.33 -2.94
C GLY A 41 1.14 1.51 -3.24
N ALA A 42 0.38 1.94 -2.23
CA ALA A 42 -0.54 3.07 -2.33
C ALA A 42 0.16 4.38 -2.70
N VAL A 43 1.26 4.73 -2.02
CA VAL A 43 2.01 5.97 -2.29
C VAL A 43 2.55 6.00 -3.72
N CYS A 44 3.05 4.87 -4.21
CA CYS A 44 3.56 4.76 -5.59
C CYS A 44 2.43 4.93 -6.62
N LEU A 45 1.27 4.31 -6.40
CA LEU A 45 0.11 4.44 -7.29
C LEU A 45 -0.53 5.82 -7.24
N ILE A 46 -0.52 6.50 -6.08
CA ILE A 46 -0.93 7.91 -5.97
C ILE A 46 -0.01 8.80 -6.81
N ALA A 47 1.31 8.65 -6.67
CA ALA A 47 2.29 9.45 -7.42
C ALA A 47 2.11 9.29 -8.93
N ASN A 48 1.83 8.08 -9.41
CA ASN A 48 1.51 7.83 -10.81
C ASN A 48 0.14 8.41 -11.20
N GLY A 49 -0.90 8.18 -10.38
CA GLY A 49 -2.27 8.60 -10.65
C GLY A 49 -2.44 10.12 -10.74
N VAL A 50 -1.72 10.89 -9.93
CA VAL A 50 -1.73 12.36 -10.00
C VAL A 50 -1.21 12.86 -11.35
N VAL A 51 -0.14 12.25 -11.87
CA VAL A 51 0.46 12.62 -13.16
C VAL A 51 -0.47 12.27 -14.33
N LEU A 52 -1.23 11.18 -14.20
CA LEU A 52 -2.19 10.73 -15.21
C LEU A 52 -3.59 11.36 -15.05
N ALA A 53 -3.80 12.22 -14.05
CA ALA A 53 -5.13 12.71 -13.66
C ALA A 53 -6.17 11.60 -13.41
N ASP A 54 -5.71 10.43 -12.94
CA ASP A 54 -6.56 9.29 -12.57
C ASP A 54 -7.07 9.46 -11.12
N PHE A 55 -8.05 10.34 -10.96
CA PHE A 55 -8.62 10.67 -9.65
C PHE A 55 -9.25 9.46 -8.93
N PRO A 56 -9.94 8.51 -9.59
CA PRO A 56 -10.39 7.29 -8.94
C PRO A 56 -9.24 6.48 -8.31
N ASN A 57 -8.13 6.27 -9.04
CA ASN A 57 -6.96 5.60 -8.51
C ASN A 57 -6.34 6.36 -7.33
N VAL A 58 -6.21 7.68 -7.42
CA VAL A 58 -5.69 8.52 -6.32
C VAL A 58 -6.57 8.39 -5.06
N ALA A 59 -7.90 8.48 -5.20
CA ALA A 59 -8.83 8.41 -4.08
C ALA A 59 -8.78 7.05 -3.37
N VAL A 60 -8.82 5.94 -4.13
CA VAL A 60 -8.77 4.59 -3.57
C VAL A 60 -7.45 4.35 -2.83
N ASN A 61 -6.32 4.74 -3.43
CA ASN A 61 -5.03 4.53 -2.79
C ASN A 61 -4.81 5.45 -1.59
N ALA A 62 -5.36 6.66 -1.59
CA ALA A 62 -5.33 7.52 -0.40
C ALA A 62 -6.07 6.88 0.79
N ILE A 63 -7.23 6.26 0.54
CA ILE A 63 -7.97 5.50 1.56
C ILE A 63 -7.15 4.31 2.06
N TRP A 64 -6.54 3.54 1.16
CA TRP A 64 -5.66 2.43 1.54
C TRP A 64 -4.46 2.88 2.37
N ALA A 65 -3.82 3.99 1.99
CA ALA A 65 -2.71 4.55 2.74
C ALA A 65 -3.15 4.96 4.16
N ALA A 66 -4.32 5.60 4.30
CA ALA A 66 -4.87 5.98 5.60
C ALA A 66 -5.19 4.76 6.48
N ILE A 67 -5.82 3.73 5.91
CA ILE A 67 -6.08 2.46 6.60
C ILE A 67 -4.78 1.79 7.05
N ALA A 68 -3.77 1.78 6.19
CA ALA A 68 -2.47 1.20 6.49
C ALA A 68 -1.77 1.93 7.65
N VAL A 69 -1.75 3.27 7.63
CA VAL A 69 -1.19 4.08 8.73
C VAL A 69 -1.92 3.80 10.03
N PHE A 70 -3.26 3.83 10.02
CA PHE A 70 -4.07 3.55 11.20
C PHE A 70 -3.76 2.15 11.78
N ALA A 71 -3.71 1.12 10.92
CA ALA A 71 -3.42 -0.24 11.35
C ALA A 71 -2.00 -0.38 11.91
N ILE A 72 -0.98 0.19 11.26
CA ILE A 72 0.41 0.17 11.76
C ILE A 72 0.49 0.84 13.13
N VAL A 73 -0.10 2.03 13.30
CA VAL A 73 -0.12 2.73 14.59
C VAL A 73 -0.79 1.88 15.67
N ARG A 74 -1.95 1.28 15.36
CA ARG A 74 -2.64 0.36 16.28
C ARG A 74 -1.77 -0.83 16.67
N ILE A 75 -1.13 -1.50 15.71
CA ILE A 75 -0.35 -2.71 15.94
C ILE A 75 0.93 -2.41 16.72
N VAL A 76 1.64 -1.35 16.36
CA VAL A 76 2.96 -1.03 16.94
C VAL A 76 2.83 -0.41 18.33
N PHE A 77 1.84 0.46 18.56
CA PHE A 77 1.74 1.22 19.81
C PHE A 77 0.71 0.67 20.80
N PHE A 78 -0.36 0.01 20.34
CA PHE A 78 -1.46 -0.40 21.23
C PHE A 78 -1.51 -1.90 21.51
N PHE A 79 -0.88 -2.75 20.69
CA PHE A 79 -0.90 -4.22 20.84
C PHE A 79 0.40 -4.81 21.45
N ARG A 80 1.29 -3.98 21.98
CA ARG A 80 2.46 -4.41 22.77
C ARG A 80 2.14 -4.43 24.29
N GLY A 81 0.94 -4.88 24.66
CA GLY A 81 0.47 -5.04 26.03
C GLY A 81 0.14 -6.49 26.33
#